data_AF-A0A7X7HYE3-F1
#
_entry.id   AF-A0A7X7HYE3-F1
#
_cell.length_a   1.000
_cell.length_b   1.000
_cell.length_c   1.000
_cell.angle_alpha   90.00
_cell.angle_beta   90.00
_cell.angle_gamma   90.00
#
_symmetry.space_group_name_H-M   'P 1'
#
loop_
_entity.id
_entity.type
_entity.pdbx_description
1 polymer ?
#
loop_
_entity_poly.entity_id
_entity_poly.type
_entity_poly.pdbx_seq_one_letter_code
_entity_poly.pdbx_strand_id
1 'polypeptide(L)'
;VFTDADMLFKPGWLASLDRKLSDDVALVFGRTAIQPSNNGLSQFFQAFQLDFLFATAYTFFHAGIPGSCMGNNMAISRQKYLECGGFEKIGYSLTEDRALYAHFKKNNFKIDITEPFTADAITHPCNNVVQFFNQMKRWVIGGLSDRSVLLPIALLFAIQNITLCIVLTGVLPKQLTIIVVGNFLLTWLFTIVGFNGIKAHCNAIYFPLFFAILLIEVLLFSISFIVNPSVSWKGRTLTK
;
A
#
# COMPACT_ATOMS: atom_id res chain seq x y z
N VAL A 1 0.54 8.58 -18.82
CA VAL A 1 0.68 7.33 -18.05
C VAL A 1 2.01 7.39 -17.32
N PHE A 2 2.03 6.99 -16.05
CA PHE A 2 3.23 6.92 -15.23
C PHE A 2 3.47 5.46 -14.84
N THR A 3 4.73 5.06 -14.90
CA THR A 3 5.22 3.75 -14.51
C THR A 3 6.69 3.84 -14.10
N ASP A 4 7.13 2.91 -13.25
CA ASP A 4 8.54 2.68 -13.02
C ASP A 4 9.18 1.96 -14.22
N ALA A 5 10.49 2.11 -14.37
CA ALA A 5 11.27 1.53 -15.47
C ALA A 5 11.53 0.02 -15.34
N ASP A 6 11.35 -0.53 -14.13
CA ASP A 6 11.56 -1.94 -13.77
C ASP A 6 10.25 -2.76 -13.78
N MET A 7 9.24 -2.27 -14.50
CA MET A 7 7.94 -2.90 -14.65
C MET A 7 7.87 -3.79 -15.91
N LEU A 8 7.12 -4.87 -15.80
CA LEU A 8 6.75 -5.78 -16.88
C LEU A 8 5.25 -5.66 -17.15
N PHE A 9 4.89 -5.54 -18.44
CA PHE A 9 3.50 -5.32 -18.85
C PHE A 9 2.98 -6.41 -19.77
N LYS A 10 1.74 -6.86 -19.52
CA LYS A 10 1.02 -7.74 -20.44
C LYS A 10 0.27 -6.94 -21.51
N PRO A 11 0.00 -7.54 -22.68
CA PRO A 11 -0.93 -6.95 -23.65
C PRO A 11 -2.26 -6.63 -22.98
N GLY A 12 -2.75 -5.39 -23.13
CA GLY A 12 -3.99 -4.91 -22.51
C GLY A 12 -3.80 -3.99 -21.30
N TRP A 13 -2.59 -3.84 -20.76
CA TRP A 13 -2.32 -2.94 -19.64
C TRP A 13 -2.81 -1.50 -19.88
N LEU A 14 -2.44 -0.89 -21.01
CA LEU A 14 -2.88 0.47 -21.32
C LEU A 14 -4.40 0.56 -21.51
N ALA A 15 -4.99 -0.45 -22.14
CA ALA A 15 -6.43 -0.51 -22.36
C ALA A 15 -7.22 -0.66 -21.04
N SER A 16 -6.63 -1.27 -19.99
CA SER A 16 -7.28 -1.40 -18.69
C SER A 16 -7.33 -0.06 -17.93
N LEU A 17 -6.27 0.75 -18.03
CA LEU A 17 -6.26 2.13 -17.54
C LEU A 17 -7.22 3.01 -18.35
N ASP A 18 -7.16 2.92 -19.68
CA ASP A 18 -7.95 3.74 -20.60
C ASP A 18 -9.47 3.58 -20.41
N ARG A 19 -9.94 2.36 -20.13
CA ARG A 19 -11.37 2.08 -19.90
C ARG A 19 -12.02 2.95 -18.81
N LYS A 20 -11.23 3.41 -17.84
CA LYS A 20 -11.70 4.23 -16.71
C LYS A 20 -11.30 5.70 -16.85
N LEU A 21 -10.55 6.05 -17.90
CA LEU A 21 -10.25 7.45 -18.22
C LEU A 21 -11.44 8.07 -18.95
N SER A 22 -11.80 9.26 -18.52
CA SER A 22 -12.77 10.14 -19.16
C SER A 22 -12.40 11.59 -18.86
N ASP A 23 -13.00 12.55 -19.57
CA ASP A 23 -12.65 13.97 -19.45
C ASP A 23 -12.79 14.53 -18.01
N ASP A 24 -13.67 13.95 -17.22
CA ASP A 24 -13.92 14.31 -15.82
C ASP A 24 -12.98 13.62 -14.81
N VAL A 25 -12.26 12.56 -15.21
CA VAL A 25 -11.37 11.78 -14.33
C VAL A 25 -9.95 12.35 -14.38
N ALA A 26 -9.43 12.75 -13.22
CA ALA A 26 -8.07 13.27 -13.10
C ALA A 26 -7.02 12.18 -13.02
N LEU A 27 -7.31 11.07 -12.32
CA LEU A 27 -6.37 9.97 -12.09
C LEU A 27 -7.10 8.64 -12.16
N VAL A 28 -6.47 7.67 -12.81
CA VAL A 28 -6.84 6.24 -12.76
C VAL A 28 -5.61 5.49 -12.29
N PHE A 29 -5.77 4.58 -11.33
CA PHE A 29 -4.69 3.67 -10.94
C PHE A 29 -5.15 2.22 -11.02
N GLY A 30 -4.20 1.33 -11.29
CA GLY A 30 -4.44 -0.09 -11.39
C GLY A 30 -3.69 -0.90 -10.34
N ARG A 31 -3.91 -2.21 -10.38
CA ARG A 31 -3.22 -3.17 -9.53
C ARG A 31 -1.82 -3.45 -10.08
N THR A 32 -0.82 -3.50 -9.21
CA THR A 32 0.50 -4.03 -9.52
C THR A 32 0.69 -5.34 -8.77
N ALA A 33 1.21 -6.37 -9.45
CA ALA A 33 1.53 -7.66 -8.85
C ALA A 33 3.04 -7.90 -8.80
N ILE A 34 3.53 -8.67 -7.83
CA ILE A 34 4.92 -9.13 -7.82
C ILE A 34 5.07 -10.29 -8.82
N GLN A 35 6.12 -10.25 -9.64
CA GLN A 35 6.46 -11.35 -10.55
C GLN A 35 6.76 -12.61 -9.71
N PRO A 36 6.12 -13.76 -9.99
CA PRO A 36 6.47 -15.03 -9.37
C PRO A 36 7.94 -15.41 -9.65
N SER A 37 8.65 -15.96 -8.66
CA SER A 37 10.04 -16.39 -8.75
C SER A 37 10.31 -17.53 -7.77
N ASN A 38 11.55 -18.02 -7.73
CA ASN A 38 11.92 -19.16 -6.87
C ASN A 38 12.30 -18.74 -5.43
N ASN A 39 12.10 -17.47 -5.04
CA ASN A 39 12.63 -16.90 -3.79
C ASN A 39 11.79 -17.18 -2.52
N GLY A 40 11.03 -18.28 -2.50
CA GLY A 40 10.37 -18.83 -1.31
C GLY A 40 9.62 -17.81 -0.45
N LEU A 41 9.93 -17.78 0.86
CA LEU A 41 9.23 -16.97 1.88
C LEU A 41 9.39 -15.45 1.70
N SER A 42 10.56 -14.97 1.24
CA SER A 42 10.79 -13.54 1.06
C SER A 42 9.86 -12.98 -0.02
N GLN A 43 9.76 -13.68 -1.16
CA GLN A 43 8.84 -13.27 -2.20
C GLN A 43 7.38 -13.40 -1.76
N PHE A 44 7.02 -14.49 -1.08
CA PHE A 44 5.68 -14.65 -0.53
C PHE A 44 5.27 -13.43 0.29
N PHE A 45 6.14 -12.98 1.20
CA PHE A 45 5.86 -11.82 2.04
C PHE A 45 5.71 -10.53 1.22
N GLN A 46 6.62 -10.27 0.26
CA GLN A 46 6.55 -9.08 -0.59
C GLN A 46 5.27 -9.05 -1.45
N ALA A 47 4.89 -10.19 -2.03
CA ALA A 47 3.67 -10.31 -2.83
C ALA A 47 2.41 -10.12 -1.97
N PHE A 48 2.38 -10.75 -0.79
CA PHE A 48 1.27 -10.64 0.14
C PHE A 48 1.12 -9.21 0.65
N GLN A 49 2.24 -8.55 1.01
CA GLN A 49 2.27 -7.15 1.43
C GLN A 49 1.67 -6.24 0.34
N LEU A 50 2.08 -6.43 -0.92
CA LEU A 50 1.60 -5.60 -2.03
C LEU A 50 0.10 -5.82 -2.29
N ASP A 51 -0.37 -7.08 -2.28
CA ASP A 51 -1.79 -7.40 -2.42
C ASP A 51 -2.62 -6.86 -1.24
N PHE A 52 -2.11 -6.94 -0.01
CA PHE A 52 -2.75 -6.38 1.18
C PHE A 52 -2.86 -4.86 1.14
N LEU A 53 -1.78 -4.17 0.74
CA LEU A 53 -1.79 -2.72 0.54
C LEU A 53 -2.76 -2.31 -0.57
N PHE A 54 -2.82 -3.06 -1.68
CA PHE A 54 -3.75 -2.76 -2.77
C PHE A 54 -5.21 -2.98 -2.36
N ALA A 55 -5.54 -4.08 -1.69
CA ALA A 55 -6.89 -4.34 -1.17
C ALA A 55 -7.33 -3.24 -0.18
N THR A 56 -6.41 -2.77 0.66
CA THR A 56 -6.63 -1.64 1.57
C THR A 56 -6.87 -0.34 0.81
N ALA A 57 -6.05 -0.04 -0.20
CA ALA A 57 -6.21 1.14 -1.04
C ALA A 57 -7.55 1.15 -1.80
N TYR A 58 -7.95 0.00 -2.36
CA TYR A 58 -9.25 -0.17 -3.02
C TYR A 58 -10.42 0.05 -2.05
N THR A 59 -10.32 -0.48 -0.84
CA THR A 59 -11.34 -0.26 0.21
C THR A 59 -11.44 1.21 0.59
N PHE A 60 -10.30 1.88 0.79
CA PHE A 60 -10.27 3.31 1.11
C PHE A 60 -10.83 4.16 -0.03
N PHE A 61 -10.54 3.80 -1.28
CA PHE A 61 -11.11 4.46 -2.44
C PHE A 61 -12.64 4.46 -2.39
N HIS A 62 -13.28 3.31 -2.20
CA HIS A 62 -14.73 3.20 -2.10
C HIS A 62 -15.31 3.83 -0.82
N ALA A 63 -14.56 3.82 0.28
CA ALA A 63 -14.94 4.50 1.51
C ALA A 63 -14.76 6.03 1.46
N GLY A 64 -14.24 6.58 0.36
CA GLY A 64 -13.95 8.00 0.22
C GLY A 64 -12.75 8.48 1.06
N ILE A 65 -12.00 7.57 1.68
CA ILE A 65 -10.82 7.87 2.49
C ILE A 65 -9.66 8.18 1.52
N PRO A 66 -8.94 9.32 1.67
CA PRO A 66 -7.81 9.64 0.84
C PRO A 66 -6.59 8.76 1.21
N GLY A 67 -6.60 7.53 0.68
CA GLY A 67 -5.58 6.52 0.91
C GLY A 67 -4.32 6.71 0.06
N SER A 68 -4.05 5.74 -0.81
CA SER A 68 -2.91 5.74 -1.72
C SER A 68 -3.33 5.19 -3.09
N CYS A 69 -2.48 5.39 -4.09
CA CYS A 69 -2.53 4.70 -5.37
C CYS A 69 -1.20 3.96 -5.61
N MET A 70 -1.13 3.18 -6.69
CA MET A 70 0.10 2.55 -7.16
C MET A 70 0.77 3.45 -8.20
N GLY A 71 1.81 4.20 -7.80
CA GLY A 71 2.53 5.12 -8.70
C GLY A 71 3.12 4.48 -9.95
N ASN A 72 3.44 3.20 -9.87
CA ASN A 72 3.98 2.41 -10.97
C ASN A 72 2.91 1.87 -11.94
N ASN A 73 1.63 2.11 -11.67
CA ASN A 73 0.52 1.72 -12.53
C ASN A 73 -0.61 2.75 -12.47
N MET A 74 -0.39 3.92 -13.07
CA MET A 74 -1.41 4.97 -13.11
C MET A 74 -1.41 5.81 -14.38
N ALA A 75 -2.58 6.33 -14.72
CA ALA A 75 -2.81 7.30 -15.77
C ALA A 75 -3.39 8.58 -15.17
N ILE A 76 -3.04 9.72 -15.76
CA ILE A 76 -3.46 11.04 -15.28
C ILE A 76 -3.91 11.84 -16.49
N SER A 77 -5.04 12.52 -16.37
CA SER A 77 -5.45 13.53 -17.35
C SER A 77 -4.44 14.67 -17.35
N ARG A 78 -3.82 14.93 -18.50
CA ARG A 78 -2.86 16.02 -18.66
C ARG A 78 -3.49 17.37 -18.30
N GLN A 79 -4.73 17.59 -18.72
CA GLN A 79 -5.46 18.82 -18.40
C GLN A 79 -5.63 18.99 -16.90
N LYS A 80 -6.12 17.96 -16.19
CA LYS A 80 -6.35 18.01 -14.74
C LYS A 80 -5.06 18.14 -13.94
N TYR A 81 -3.99 17.49 -14.40
CA TYR A 81 -2.65 17.63 -13.83
C TYR A 81 -2.12 19.07 -13.94
N LEU A 82 -2.25 19.70 -15.10
CA LEU A 82 -1.84 21.10 -15.29
C LEU A 82 -2.74 22.07 -14.52
N GLU A 83 -4.05 21.82 -14.50
CA GLU A 83 -5.04 22.60 -13.74
C GLU A 83 -4.73 22.65 -12.25
N CYS A 84 -4.28 21.53 -11.67
CA CYS A 84 -3.92 21.45 -10.26
C CYS A 84 -2.47 21.90 -9.94
N GLY A 85 -1.71 22.33 -10.96
CA GLY A 85 -0.30 22.73 -10.88
C GLY A 85 0.72 21.58 -10.77
N GLY A 86 0.27 20.33 -10.96
CA GLY A 86 1.13 19.14 -11.00
C GLY A 86 2.02 18.92 -9.77
N PHE A 87 3.11 18.19 -9.96
CA PHE A 87 4.09 17.89 -8.90
C PHE A 87 4.80 19.16 -8.38
N GLU A 88 4.97 20.19 -9.20
CA GLU A 88 5.55 21.48 -8.76
C GLU A 88 4.72 22.11 -7.63
N LYS A 89 3.39 22.01 -7.72
CA LYS A 89 2.49 22.52 -6.68
C LYS A 89 2.49 21.65 -5.41
N ILE A 90 2.69 20.35 -5.56
CA ILE A 90 2.69 19.38 -4.45
C ILE A 90 3.98 19.49 -3.62
N GLY A 91 5.08 19.82 -4.28
CA GLY A 91 6.41 19.85 -3.67
C GLY A 91 6.99 18.44 -3.48
N TYR A 92 8.13 18.38 -2.81
CA TYR A 92 8.86 17.13 -2.61
C TYR A 92 8.09 16.18 -1.69
N SER A 93 8.04 14.90 -2.07
CA SER A 93 7.48 13.82 -1.26
C SER A 93 8.21 12.52 -1.53
N LEU A 94 8.38 11.68 -0.50
CA LEU A 94 8.94 10.32 -0.66
C LEU A 94 7.99 9.37 -1.40
N THR A 95 6.71 9.71 -1.45
CA THR A 95 5.62 8.96 -2.11
C THR A 95 4.80 9.96 -2.91
N GLU A 96 5.37 10.40 -4.04
CA GLU A 96 4.84 11.45 -4.92
C GLU A 96 3.46 11.07 -5.48
N ASP A 97 3.26 9.79 -5.79
CA ASP A 97 2.00 9.19 -6.22
C ASP A 97 0.87 9.41 -5.21
N ARG A 98 1.11 9.04 -3.94
CA ARG A 98 0.16 9.27 -2.85
C ARG A 98 -0.07 10.77 -2.61
N ALA A 99 0.97 11.58 -2.68
CA ALA A 99 0.86 13.02 -2.48
C ALA A 99 -0.03 13.65 -3.57
N LEU A 100 0.12 13.22 -4.83
CA LEU A 100 -0.72 13.63 -5.94
C LEU A 100 -2.16 13.12 -5.81
N TYR A 101 -2.35 11.86 -5.40
CA TYR A 101 -3.67 11.31 -5.10
C TYR A 101 -4.40 12.14 -4.02
N ALA A 102 -3.72 12.44 -2.91
CA ALA A 102 -4.28 13.23 -1.83
C ALA A 102 -4.57 14.68 -2.27
N HIS A 103 -3.71 15.28 -3.09
CA HIS A 103 -3.92 16.61 -3.67
C HIS A 103 -5.15 16.64 -4.58
N PHE A 104 -5.32 15.65 -5.45
CA PHE A 104 -6.53 15.54 -6.28
C PHE A 104 -7.79 15.38 -5.45
N LYS A 105 -7.79 14.50 -4.43
CA LYS A 105 -8.94 14.36 -3.52
C LYS A 105 -9.27 15.65 -2.78
N LYS A 106 -8.25 16.36 -2.28
CA LYS A 106 -8.42 17.64 -1.55
C LYS A 106 -9.04 18.73 -2.43
N ASN A 107 -8.75 18.73 -3.73
CA ASN A 107 -9.29 19.69 -4.69
C ASN A 107 -10.53 19.15 -5.44
N ASN A 108 -11.18 18.11 -4.92
CA ASN A 108 -12.41 17.53 -5.48
C ASN A 108 -12.29 17.01 -6.92
N PHE A 109 -11.09 16.66 -7.36
CA PHE A 109 -10.92 15.98 -8.64
C PHE A 109 -11.41 14.53 -8.52
N LYS A 110 -12.08 14.05 -9.58
CA LYS A 110 -12.51 12.66 -9.66
C LYS A 110 -11.31 11.75 -9.89
N ILE A 111 -11.28 10.66 -9.14
CA ILE A 111 -10.29 9.58 -9.27
C ILE A 111 -11.07 8.30 -9.53
N ASP A 112 -10.53 7.40 -10.34
CA ASP A 112 -11.08 6.07 -10.58
C ASP A 112 -10.01 4.99 -10.39
N ILE A 113 -10.43 3.73 -10.37
CA ILE A 113 -9.57 2.55 -10.24
C ILE A 113 -9.94 1.54 -11.33
N THR A 114 -8.94 0.85 -11.90
CA THR A 114 -9.19 -0.12 -12.98
C THR A 114 -10.04 -1.28 -12.50
N GLU A 115 -11.11 -1.61 -13.21
CA GLU A 115 -11.91 -2.81 -13.00
C GLU A 115 -12.32 -3.44 -14.34
N PRO A 116 -12.41 -4.79 -14.44
CA PRO A 116 -11.95 -5.77 -13.45
C PRO A 116 -10.43 -5.75 -13.26
N PHE A 117 -9.96 -6.15 -12.07
CA PHE A 117 -8.53 -6.22 -11.77
C PHE A 117 -7.86 -7.34 -12.56
N THR A 118 -6.90 -6.95 -13.39
CA THR A 118 -6.03 -7.85 -14.15
C THR A 118 -4.58 -7.66 -13.70
N ALA A 119 -3.82 -8.75 -13.71
CA ALA A 119 -2.40 -8.71 -13.36
C ALA A 119 -1.55 -8.34 -14.58
N ASP A 120 -1.85 -7.18 -15.14
CA ASP A 120 -1.24 -6.70 -16.39
C ASP A 120 -0.01 -5.82 -16.14
N ALA A 121 0.13 -5.26 -14.94
CA ALA A 121 1.31 -4.57 -14.47
C ALA A 121 2.02 -5.41 -13.40
N ILE A 122 3.29 -5.73 -13.64
CA ILE A 122 4.06 -6.66 -12.82
C ILE A 122 5.39 -5.99 -12.44
N THR A 123 5.77 -6.05 -11.17
CA THR A 123 7.06 -5.56 -10.68
C THR A 123 7.92 -6.70 -10.17
N HIS A 124 9.24 -6.54 -10.24
CA HIS A 124 10.17 -7.50 -9.65
C HIS A 124 10.18 -7.38 -8.12
N PRO A 125 10.35 -8.49 -7.37
CA PRO A 125 10.60 -8.40 -5.94
C PRO A 125 11.93 -7.68 -5.68
N CYS A 126 12.04 -7.02 -4.53
CA CYS A 126 13.32 -6.53 -4.03
C CYS A 126 14.31 -7.69 -3.89
N ASN A 127 15.57 -7.44 -4.24
CA ASN A 127 16.61 -8.48 -4.33
C ASN A 127 16.96 -9.09 -2.98
N ASN A 128 16.75 -8.35 -1.88
CA ASN A 128 17.00 -8.82 -0.53
C ASN A 128 16.11 -8.11 0.50
N VAL A 129 16.09 -8.66 1.71
CA VAL A 129 15.30 -8.16 2.84
C VAL A 129 15.68 -6.75 3.28
N VAL A 130 16.93 -6.33 3.13
CA VAL A 130 17.37 -4.97 3.48
C VAL A 130 16.79 -3.94 2.51
N GLN A 131 16.83 -4.22 1.20
CA GLN A 131 16.20 -3.38 0.18
C GLN A 131 14.70 -3.30 0.40
N PHE A 132 14.07 -4.44 0.68
CA PHE A 132 12.63 -4.48 0.96
C PHE A 132 12.27 -3.68 2.22
N PHE A 133 13.01 -3.83 3.31
CA PHE A 133 12.81 -3.06 4.54
C PHE A 133 12.91 -1.54 4.30
N ASN A 134 13.92 -1.10 3.55
CA ASN A 134 14.07 0.31 3.19
C ASN A 134 12.92 0.81 2.29
N GLN A 135 12.43 -0.04 1.37
CA GLN A 135 11.27 0.25 0.53
C GLN A 135 9.99 0.41 1.36
N MET A 136 9.76 -0.47 2.32
CA MET A 136 8.63 -0.37 3.25
C MET A 136 8.74 0.85 4.15
N LYS A 137 9.93 1.14 4.68
CA LYS A 137 10.19 2.36 5.47
C LYS A 137 9.87 3.63 4.69
N ARG A 138 10.22 3.68 3.40
CA ARG A 138 9.85 4.79 2.50
C ARG A 138 8.34 4.96 2.43
N TRP A 139 7.59 3.88 2.26
CA TRP A 139 6.12 3.91 2.21
C TRP A 139 5.51 4.36 3.54
N VAL A 140 6.04 3.92 4.68
CA VAL A 140 5.58 4.36 6.00
C VAL A 140 5.82 5.86 6.18
N ILE A 141 7.03 6.37 5.96
CA ILE A 141 7.33 7.81 6.15
C ILE A 141 6.52 8.66 5.18
N GLY A 142 6.47 8.25 3.90
CA GLY A 142 5.72 8.97 2.87
C GLY A 142 4.22 8.94 3.13
N GLY A 143 3.68 7.80 3.56
CA GLY A 143 2.26 7.58 3.87
C GLY A 143 1.77 8.34 5.10
N LEU A 144 2.61 8.40 6.13
CA LEU A 144 2.30 8.98 7.44
C LEU A 144 2.87 10.40 7.59
N SER A 145 2.98 11.15 6.49
CA SER A 145 3.36 12.56 6.52
C SER A 145 2.37 13.37 7.37
N ASP A 146 2.81 14.53 7.84
CA ASP A 146 2.03 15.40 8.72
C ASP A 146 0.65 15.72 8.10
N ARG A 147 -0.42 15.61 8.90
CA ARG A 147 -1.83 15.76 8.51
C ARG A 147 -2.40 14.66 7.60
N SER A 148 -1.69 13.55 7.39
CA SER A 148 -2.24 12.39 6.69
C SER A 148 -3.35 11.71 7.50
N VAL A 149 -4.50 11.44 6.87
CA VAL A 149 -5.58 10.64 7.47
C VAL A 149 -5.15 9.19 7.75
N LEU A 150 -4.06 8.74 7.13
CA LEU A 150 -3.53 7.40 7.32
C LEU A 150 -2.82 7.24 8.66
N LEU A 151 -2.36 8.32 9.29
CA LEU A 151 -1.70 8.27 10.59
C LEU A 151 -2.59 7.66 11.70
N PRO A 152 -3.80 8.16 11.98
CA PRO A 152 -4.65 7.54 12.98
C PRO A 152 -5.03 6.10 12.63
N ILE A 153 -5.23 5.77 11.35
CA ILE A 153 -5.52 4.40 10.89
C ILE A 153 -4.33 3.46 11.17
N ALA A 154 -3.12 3.90 10.84
CA ALA A 154 -1.90 3.14 11.10
C ALA A 154 -1.67 2.94 12.62
N LEU A 155 -1.97 3.94 13.45
CA LEU A 155 -1.89 3.82 14.91
C LEU A 155 -2.90 2.80 15.45
N LEU A 156 -4.15 2.82 14.98
CA LEU A 156 -5.15 1.82 15.37
C LEU A 156 -4.71 0.41 14.98
N PHE A 157 -4.17 0.25 13.77
CA PHE A 157 -3.64 -1.04 13.32
C PHE A 157 -2.42 -1.48 14.15
N ALA A 158 -1.51 -0.56 14.50
CA ALA A 158 -0.40 -0.85 15.39
C ALA A 158 -0.86 -1.26 16.80
N ILE A 159 -1.87 -0.60 17.36
CA ILE A 159 -2.47 -0.97 18.66
C ILE A 159 -3.08 -2.37 18.59
N GLN A 160 -3.80 -2.70 17.52
CA GLN A 160 -4.33 -4.05 17.29
C GLN A 160 -3.20 -5.09 17.29
N ASN A 161 -2.11 -4.81 16.58
CA ASN A 161 -0.95 -5.70 16.50
C ASN A 161 -0.30 -5.92 17.88
N ILE A 162 -0.03 -4.85 18.61
CA ILE A 162 0.57 -4.90 19.95
C ILE A 162 -0.35 -5.65 20.94
N THR A 163 -1.65 -5.34 20.94
CA THR A 163 -2.60 -6.00 21.84
C THR A 163 -2.72 -7.50 21.56
N LEU A 164 -2.61 -7.93 20.30
CA LEU A 164 -2.57 -9.36 19.97
C LEU A 164 -1.30 -10.04 20.48
N CYS A 165 -0.13 -9.37 20.43
CA CYS A 165 1.08 -9.88 21.07
C CYS A 165 0.89 -10.08 22.59
N ILE A 166 0.19 -9.15 23.25
CA ILE A 166 -0.07 -9.24 24.70
C ILE A 166 -1.03 -10.40 25.00
N VAL A 167 -2.03 -10.67 24.15
CA VAL A 167 -2.91 -11.85 24.30
C VAL A 167 -2.10 -13.15 24.41
N LEU A 168 -1.03 -13.29 23.63
CA LEU A 168 -0.18 -14.49 23.63
C LEU A 168 0.56 -14.73 24.96
N THR A 169 0.69 -13.70 25.80
CA THR A 169 1.30 -13.81 27.13
C THR A 169 0.32 -14.32 28.20
N GLY A 170 -0.98 -14.35 27.91
CA GLY A 170 -2.02 -14.78 28.85
C GLY A 170 -2.37 -13.78 29.97
N VAL A 171 -1.76 -12.59 29.97
CA VAL A 171 -1.97 -11.58 31.04
C VAL A 171 -3.28 -10.80 30.92
N LEU A 172 -3.95 -10.84 29.75
CA LEU A 172 -5.17 -10.08 29.54
C LEU A 172 -6.41 -10.77 30.11
N PRO A 173 -7.36 -10.01 30.69
CA PRO A 173 -8.67 -10.52 31.05
C PRO A 173 -9.38 -11.19 29.87
N LYS A 174 -10.17 -12.23 30.15
CA LYS A 174 -10.89 -13.02 29.15
C LYS A 174 -11.71 -12.16 28.17
N GLN A 175 -12.38 -11.12 28.67
CA GLN A 175 -13.19 -10.21 27.85
C GLN A 175 -12.34 -9.45 26.83
N LEU A 176 -11.17 -8.93 27.24
CA LEU A 176 -10.26 -8.24 26.33
C LEU A 176 -9.64 -9.19 25.31
N THR A 177 -9.28 -10.40 25.72
CA THR A 177 -8.80 -11.45 24.81
C THR A 177 -9.82 -11.75 23.71
N ILE A 178 -11.11 -11.88 24.05
CA ILE A 178 -12.18 -12.10 23.07
C ILE A 178 -12.26 -10.95 22.07
N ILE A 179 -12.20 -9.70 22.54
CA ILE A 179 -12.26 -8.51 21.67
C ILE A 179 -11.07 -8.47 20.72
N VAL A 180 -9.86 -8.70 21.23
CA VAL A 180 -8.62 -8.64 20.44
C VAL A 180 -8.58 -9.76 19.39
N VAL A 181 -8.92 -10.99 19.77
CA VAL A 181 -9.02 -12.12 18.84
C VAL A 181 -10.12 -11.88 17.80
N GLY A 182 -11.28 -11.37 18.22
CA GLY A 182 -12.36 -11.00 17.32
C GLY A 182 -11.93 -9.97 16.28
N ASN A 183 -11.21 -8.92 16.70
CA ASN A 183 -10.68 -7.91 15.79
C ASN A 183 -9.67 -8.50 14.78
N PHE A 184 -8.76 -9.37 15.23
CA PHE A 184 -7.86 -10.10 14.33
C PHE A 184 -8.64 -10.93 13.29
N LEU A 185 -9.67 -11.66 13.71
CA LEU A 185 -10.51 -12.45 12.79
C LEU A 185 -11.27 -11.55 11.80
N LEU A 186 -11.71 -10.36 12.21
CA LEU A 186 -12.31 -9.39 11.30
C LEU A 186 -11.32 -8.87 10.26
N THR A 187 -10.06 -8.60 10.65
CA THR A 187 -9.00 -8.23 9.70
C THR A 187 -8.66 -9.37 8.75
N TRP A 188 -8.70 -10.61 9.23
CA TRP A 188 -8.51 -11.76 8.36
C TRP A 188 -9.66 -11.90 7.35
N LEU A 189 -10.92 -11.78 7.80
CA LEU A 189 -12.08 -11.76 6.93
C LEU A 189 -12.01 -10.64 5.89
N PHE A 190 -11.61 -9.43 6.32
CA PHE A 190 -11.34 -8.30 5.43
C PHE A 190 -10.31 -8.68 4.36
N THR A 191 -9.22 -9.35 4.73
CA THR A 191 -8.19 -9.79 3.79
C THR A 191 -8.75 -10.81 2.79
N ILE A 192 -9.57 -11.77 3.24
CA ILE A 192 -10.21 -12.77 2.37
C ILE A 192 -11.13 -12.08 1.35
N VAL A 193 -12.02 -11.20 1.81
CA VAL A 193 -12.96 -10.47 0.94
C VAL A 193 -12.20 -9.56 -0.02
N GLY A 194 -11.23 -8.81 0.50
CA GLY A 194 -10.40 -7.89 -0.28
C GLY A 194 -9.63 -8.61 -1.38
N PHE A 195 -8.95 -9.71 -1.04
CA PHE A 195 -8.16 -10.50 -2.00
C PHE A 195 -9.02 -11.10 -3.09
N ASN A 196 -10.22 -11.59 -2.76
CA ASN A 196 -11.18 -12.05 -3.76
C ASN A 196 -11.64 -10.90 -4.67
N GLY A 197 -11.93 -9.73 -4.10
CA GLY A 197 -12.34 -8.54 -4.84
C GLY A 197 -11.28 -8.07 -5.83
N ILE A 198 -10.01 -8.02 -5.40
CA ILE A 198 -8.90 -7.56 -6.24
C ILE A 198 -8.28 -8.66 -7.13
N LYS A 199 -8.81 -9.89 -7.05
CA LYS A 199 -8.22 -11.09 -7.68
C LYS A 199 -6.73 -11.22 -7.37
N ALA A 200 -6.40 -11.14 -6.09
CA ALA A 200 -5.04 -11.27 -5.57
C ALA A 200 -4.37 -12.56 -6.04
N HIS A 201 -3.04 -12.56 -6.15
CA HIS A 201 -2.29 -13.78 -6.45
C HIS A 201 -2.04 -14.61 -5.20
N CYS A 202 -1.91 -13.93 -4.06
CA CYS A 202 -1.74 -14.59 -2.78
C CYS A 202 -3.09 -15.16 -2.30
N ASN A 203 -3.03 -16.30 -1.60
CA ASN A 203 -4.19 -16.85 -0.92
C ASN A 203 -4.31 -16.22 0.48
N ALA A 204 -5.43 -15.56 0.75
CA ALA A 204 -5.69 -14.89 2.03
C ALA A 204 -5.72 -15.84 3.24
N ILE A 205 -5.82 -17.16 3.05
CA ILE A 205 -5.71 -18.14 4.14
C ILE A 205 -4.36 -18.04 4.87
N TYR A 206 -3.32 -17.54 4.20
CA TYR A 206 -2.00 -17.35 4.78
C TYR A 206 -1.84 -16.01 5.52
N PHE A 207 -2.93 -15.24 5.71
CA PHE A 207 -2.87 -14.00 6.49
C PHE A 207 -2.28 -14.18 7.89
N PRO A 208 -2.56 -15.24 8.68
CA PRO A 208 -1.93 -15.41 10.00
C PRO A 208 -0.39 -15.52 9.92
N LEU A 209 0.14 -16.17 8.88
CA LEU A 209 1.58 -16.26 8.63
C LEU A 209 2.17 -14.90 8.25
N PHE A 210 1.51 -14.20 7.33
CA PHE A 210 1.88 -12.83 6.94
C PHE A 210 1.86 -11.88 8.15
N PHE A 211 0.83 -11.97 8.97
CA PHE A 211 0.64 -11.17 10.17
C PHE A 211 1.78 -11.37 11.17
N ALA A 212 2.22 -12.61 11.39
CA ALA A 212 3.36 -12.89 12.27
C ALA A 212 4.65 -12.17 11.79
N ILE A 213 4.88 -12.13 10.47
CA ILE A 213 6.02 -11.40 9.90
C ILE A 213 5.82 -9.88 10.03
N LEU A 214 4.60 -9.39 9.85
CA LEU A 214 4.25 -7.98 10.02
C LEU A 214 4.50 -7.49 11.46
N LEU A 215 4.28 -8.32 12.48
CA LEU A 215 4.64 -7.99 13.86
C LEU A 215 6.14 -7.72 14.03
N ILE A 216 6.98 -8.55 13.39
CA ILE A 216 8.44 -8.36 13.38
C ILE A 216 8.79 -7.06 12.64
N GLU A 217 8.15 -6.80 11.50
CA GLU A 217 8.35 -5.57 10.74
C GLU A 217 8.03 -4.31 11.55
N VAL A 218 6.90 -4.29 12.29
CA VAL A 218 6.52 -3.16 13.16
C VAL A 218 7.59 -2.90 14.21
N LEU A 219 8.10 -3.94 14.88
CA LEU A 219 9.17 -3.81 15.87
C LEU A 219 10.45 -3.25 15.24
N LEU A 220 10.83 -3.76 14.06
CA LEU A 220 12.00 -3.28 13.32
C LEU A 220 11.85 -1.81 12.90
N PHE A 221 10.66 -1.37 12.50
CA PHE A 221 10.42 0.04 12.22
C PHE A 221 10.49 0.90 13.47
N SER A 222 9.89 0.50 14.58
CA SER A 222 9.99 1.24 15.84
C SER A 222 11.44 1.46 16.24
N ILE A 223 12.29 0.43 16.13
CA ILE A 223 13.74 0.54 16.39
C ILE A 223 14.40 1.44 15.34
N SER A 224 14.14 1.22 14.06
CA SER A 224 14.77 1.97 12.97
C SER A 224 14.47 3.47 13.04
N PHE A 225 13.25 3.87 13.40
CA PHE A 225 12.88 5.28 13.55
C PHE A 225 13.58 5.95 14.72
N ILE A 226 13.90 5.21 15.78
CA ILE A 226 14.69 5.72 16.92
C ILE A 226 16.17 5.86 16.53
N VAL A 227 16.74 4.85 15.85
CA VAL A 227 18.18 4.80 15.55
C VAL A 227 18.57 5.69 14.37
N ASN A 228 17.80 5.67 13.29
CA ASN A 228 18.09 6.45 12.09
C ASN A 228 16.80 6.76 11.33
N PRO A 229 16.23 7.98 11.42
CA PRO A 229 14.98 8.30 10.74
C PRO A 229 15.11 8.42 9.21
N SER A 230 16.33 8.47 8.66
CA SER A 230 16.55 8.59 7.21
C SER A 230 16.22 7.31 6.45
N VAL A 231 15.92 7.46 5.16
CA VAL A 231 15.64 6.34 4.24
C VAL A 231 16.77 6.25 3.23
N SER A 232 17.39 5.07 3.10
CA SER A 232 18.29 4.79 1.98
C SER A 232 17.50 4.15 0.84
N TRP A 233 17.43 4.79 -0.31
CA TRP A 233 16.67 4.29 -1.47
C TRP A 233 17.42 4.53 -2.78
N LYS A 234 17.63 3.45 -3.55
CA LYS A 234 18.35 3.45 -4.84
C LYS A 234 19.66 4.26 -4.80
N GLY A 235 20.44 4.10 -3.72
CA GLY A 235 21.74 4.77 -3.53
C GLY A 235 21.67 6.22 -3.04
N ARG A 236 20.48 6.73 -2.69
CA ARG A 236 20.27 8.07 -2.14
C ARG A 236 19.83 8.00 -0.68
N THR A 237 20.31 8.92 0.15
CA THR A 237 19.76 9.15 1.49
C THR A 237 18.67 10.21 1.37
N LEU A 238 17.45 9.83 1.69
CA LEU A 238 16.28 10.70 1.66
C LEU A 238 15.94 11.11 3.10
N THR A 239 15.90 12.42 3.33
CA THR A 239 15.36 13.02 4.54
C THR A 239 13.99 13.64 4.23
N LYS A 240 13.13 13.70 5.27
CA LYS A 240 11.84 14.39 5.20
C LYS A 240 12.04 15.88 4.94
#